data_AF-A0A2U9BE71-F1
#
_entry.id   AF-A0A2U9BE71-F1
#
_cell.length_a   1.000
_cell.length_b   1.000
_cell.length_c   1.000
_cell.angle_alpha   90.00
_cell.angle_beta   90.00
_cell.angle_gamma   90.00
#
_symmetry.space_group_name_H-M   'P 1'
#
loop_
_entity.id
_entity.type
_entity.pdbx_description
1 polymer ?
#
loop_
_entity_poly.entity_id
_entity_poly.type
_entity_poly.pdbx_seq_one_letter_code
_entity_poly.pdbx_strand_id
1 'polypeptide(L)'
;MSLIARMFGGGGKGAKAPTTQEAIQRLRETEEMLTKKQEFLEKKIEQELATAKKNGTKNKRAALQALKRKKRYEKQLAQIDGTLSTIEFQREAIENANTNTEVLKTMGFAAKALEGAHKHMDIDKVDDLMADITEQQELAQEISDVISRPVGPMGEDFDEDELLAELEEMEQEELDNNLLEIQGTEDVPLPSVPSTSLPSRPEEGGRRPRRLFGA
;
A
#
# COMPACT_ATOMS: atom_id res chain seq x y z
N MET A 1 25.54 14.48 40.80
CA MET A 1 24.24 14.07 41.37
C MET A 1 23.13 14.92 40.76
N SER A 2 22.14 14.25 40.18
CA SER A 2 20.74 14.66 40.00
C SER A 2 20.41 16.02 39.35
N LEU A 3 20.33 16.03 38.00
CA LEU A 3 19.48 16.97 37.25
C LEU A 3 18.38 16.25 36.43
N ILE A 4 18.43 14.92 36.32
CA ILE A 4 17.47 14.12 35.53
C ILE A 4 16.24 13.71 36.36
N ALA A 5 16.33 13.68 37.70
CA ALA A 5 15.20 13.27 38.56
C ALA A 5 14.10 14.33 38.70
N ARG A 6 14.32 15.57 38.20
CA ARG A 6 13.40 16.71 38.43
C ARG A 6 12.50 17.04 37.22
N MET A 7 12.63 16.32 36.10
CA MET A 7 11.65 16.37 35.00
C MET A 7 10.60 15.24 35.05
N PHE A 8 10.70 14.31 36.01
CA PHE A 8 9.76 13.19 36.13
C PHE A 8 8.98 13.17 37.46
N GLY A 9 8.97 14.30 38.18
CA GLY A 9 8.32 14.43 39.48
C GLY A 9 7.58 15.76 39.61
N GLY A 10 6.37 15.83 39.10
CA GLY A 10 5.49 17.00 39.21
C GLY A 10 4.03 16.56 39.08
N GLY A 11 3.33 16.54 40.21
CA GLY A 11 2.01 15.92 40.34
C GLY A 11 0.95 16.46 39.40
N GLY A 12 0.33 15.56 38.65
CA GLY A 12 -1.01 15.75 38.09
C GLY A 12 -2.03 15.07 39.00
N LYS A 13 -2.73 15.88 39.82
CA LYS A 13 -3.95 15.46 40.51
C LYS A 13 -4.96 14.95 39.47
N GLY A 14 -5.33 13.67 39.54
CA GLY A 14 -6.61 13.15 39.05
C GLY A 14 -6.96 13.44 37.59
N ALA A 15 -6.05 13.20 36.64
CA ALA A 15 -6.50 13.01 35.26
C ALA A 15 -7.34 11.71 35.24
N LYS A 16 -8.65 11.82 35.05
CA LYS A 16 -9.50 10.65 34.79
C LYS A 16 -8.87 9.89 33.63
N ALA A 17 -8.78 8.56 33.75
CA ALA A 17 -8.39 7.72 32.63
C ALA A 17 -9.27 8.10 31.42
N PRO A 18 -8.69 8.21 30.22
CA PRO A 18 -9.45 8.58 29.03
C PRO A 18 -10.59 7.59 28.85
N THR A 19 -11.76 8.11 28.49
CA THR A 19 -12.90 7.26 28.17
C THR A 19 -12.64 6.51 26.87
N THR A 20 -13.28 5.35 26.70
CA THR A 20 -13.28 4.60 25.43
C THR A 20 -13.61 5.49 24.23
N GLN A 21 -14.58 6.41 24.38
CA GLN A 21 -14.98 7.34 23.32
C GLN A 21 -13.87 8.34 22.97
N GLU A 22 -13.20 8.90 23.98
CA GLU A 22 -12.05 9.81 23.76
C GLU A 22 -10.88 9.09 23.09
N ALA A 23 -10.62 7.83 23.45
CA ALA A 23 -9.58 7.01 22.81
C ALA A 23 -9.91 6.74 21.33
N ILE A 24 -11.15 6.32 21.02
CA ILE A 24 -11.62 6.10 19.64
C ILE A 24 -11.50 7.39 18.82
N GLN A 25 -11.92 8.53 19.38
CA GLN A 25 -11.84 9.82 18.68
C GLN A 25 -10.40 10.19 18.32
N ARG A 26 -9.46 10.05 19.26
CA ARG A 26 -8.04 10.32 19.00
C ARG A 26 -7.42 9.37 17.98
N LEU A 27 -7.81 8.10 17.99
CA LEU A 27 -7.37 7.14 16.98
C LEU A 27 -7.84 7.57 15.59
N ARG A 28 -9.09 8.00 15.44
CA ARG A 28 -9.65 8.51 14.16
C ARG A 28 -8.95 9.78 13.68
N GLU A 29 -8.66 10.72 14.57
CA GLU A 29 -7.91 11.94 14.23
C GLU A 29 -6.49 11.61 13.74
N THR A 30 -5.86 10.60 14.38
CA THR A 30 -4.52 10.15 14.00
C THR A 30 -4.55 9.44 12.64
N GLU A 31 -5.55 8.60 12.41
CA GLU A 31 -5.81 7.93 11.13
C GLU A 31 -5.99 8.96 10.01
N GLU A 32 -6.84 9.98 10.18
CA GLU A 32 -7.04 11.04 9.18
C GLU A 32 -5.73 11.79 8.85
N MET A 33 -4.92 12.09 9.87
CA MET A 33 -3.62 12.74 9.69
C MET A 33 -2.63 11.85 8.92
N LEU A 34 -2.60 10.55 9.22
CA LEU A 34 -1.75 9.59 8.53
C LEU A 34 -2.20 9.37 7.08
N THR A 35 -3.51 9.29 6.81
CA THR A 35 -4.05 9.20 5.45
C THR A 35 -3.67 10.42 4.60
N LYS A 36 -3.80 11.64 5.15
CA LYS A 36 -3.34 12.86 4.44
C LYS A 36 -1.84 12.83 4.15
N LYS A 37 -1.04 12.27 5.06
CA LYS A 37 0.40 12.11 4.86
C LYS A 37 0.71 11.06 3.81
N GLN A 38 -0.05 9.97 3.75
CA GLN A 38 0.02 8.95 2.72
C GLN A 38 -0.21 9.57 1.33
N GLU A 39 -1.32 10.28 1.12
CA GLU A 39 -1.63 10.97 -0.14
C GLU A 39 -0.53 11.96 -0.56
N PHE A 40 0.07 12.67 0.41
CA PHE A 40 1.18 13.57 0.13
C PHE A 40 2.43 12.82 -0.34
N LEU A 41 2.76 11.69 0.29
CA LEU A 41 3.91 10.86 -0.09
C LEU A 41 3.70 10.20 -1.45
N GLU A 42 2.49 9.72 -1.77
CA GLU A 42 2.14 9.17 -3.09
C GLU A 42 2.40 10.21 -4.19
N LYS A 43 1.92 11.45 -4.01
CA LYS A 43 2.20 12.56 -4.95
C LYS A 43 3.70 12.85 -5.07
N LYS A 44 4.47 12.71 -3.99
CA LYS A 44 5.93 12.88 -4.02
C LYS A 44 6.62 11.76 -4.78
N ILE A 45 6.17 10.52 -4.62
CA ILE A 45 6.67 9.36 -5.36
C ILE A 45 6.45 9.56 -6.86
N GLU A 46 5.25 9.97 -7.28
CA GLU A 46 4.94 10.28 -8.68
C GLU A 46 5.82 11.39 -9.26
N GLN A 47 6.05 12.47 -8.50
CA GLN A 47 6.91 13.59 -8.90
C GLN A 47 8.36 13.15 -9.12
N GLU A 48 8.92 12.33 -8.22
CA GLU A 48 10.28 11.84 -8.34
C GLU A 48 10.41 10.82 -9.48
N LEU A 49 9.39 9.97 -9.69
CA LEU A 49 9.35 9.04 -10.81
C LEU A 49 9.35 9.79 -12.15
N ALA A 50 8.50 10.81 -12.31
CA ALA A 50 8.48 11.65 -13.50
C ALA A 50 9.82 12.39 -13.72
N THR A 51 10.47 12.80 -12.63
CA THR A 51 11.80 13.42 -12.69
C THR A 51 12.88 12.43 -13.10
N ALA A 52 12.82 11.18 -12.61
CA ALA A 52 13.75 10.13 -12.99
C ALA A 52 13.63 9.82 -14.49
N LYS A 53 12.40 9.57 -14.96
CA LYS A 53 12.03 9.37 -16.37
C LYS A 53 12.60 10.47 -17.29
N LYS A 54 12.22 11.72 -17.04
CA LYS A 54 12.69 12.89 -17.81
C LYS A 54 14.22 13.02 -17.91
N ASN A 55 14.96 12.56 -16.91
CA ASN A 55 16.41 12.71 -16.83
C ASN A 55 17.18 11.43 -17.15
N GLY A 56 16.55 10.26 -17.32
CA GLY A 56 17.25 8.98 -17.51
C GLY A 56 18.24 9.05 -18.66
N THR A 57 17.75 9.41 -19.84
CA THR A 57 18.56 9.52 -21.08
C THR A 57 19.48 10.74 -21.16
N LYS A 58 19.29 11.76 -20.30
CA LYS A 58 19.99 13.06 -20.40
C LYS A 58 20.97 13.32 -19.28
N ASN A 59 20.66 12.87 -18.07
CA ASN A 59 21.40 13.14 -16.84
C ASN A 59 21.18 12.01 -15.84
N LYS A 60 21.89 10.90 -16.07
CA LYS A 60 21.85 9.68 -15.23
C LYS A 60 22.04 9.99 -13.73
N ARG A 61 22.90 10.94 -13.37
CA ARG A 61 23.11 11.35 -11.97
C ARG A 61 21.86 11.98 -11.34
N ALA A 62 21.17 12.86 -12.07
CA ALA A 62 19.93 13.48 -11.59
C ALA A 62 18.80 12.45 -11.47
N ALA A 63 18.71 11.51 -12.42
CA ALA A 63 17.75 10.42 -12.38
C ALA A 63 17.97 9.49 -11.17
N LEU A 64 19.21 9.07 -10.91
CA LEU A 64 19.56 8.27 -9.72
C LEU A 64 19.20 8.96 -8.41
N GLN A 65 19.45 10.28 -8.30
CA GLN A 65 19.06 11.02 -7.10
C GLN A 65 17.54 11.09 -6.92
N ALA A 66 16.77 11.18 -8.01
CA ALA A 66 15.31 11.13 -7.96
C ALA A 66 14.81 9.74 -7.53
N LEU A 67 15.38 8.66 -8.06
CA LEU A 67 15.08 7.29 -7.63
C LEU A 67 15.39 7.04 -6.14
N LYS A 68 16.54 7.55 -5.65
CA LYS A 68 16.86 7.50 -4.21
C LYS A 68 15.83 8.22 -3.34
N ARG A 69 15.30 9.37 -3.81
CA ARG A 69 14.22 10.08 -3.09
C ARG A 69 12.91 9.32 -3.16
N LYS A 70 12.54 8.78 -4.34
CA LYS A 70 11.38 7.90 -4.52
C LYS A 70 11.38 6.74 -3.52
N LYS A 71 12.45 5.95 -3.46
CA LYS A 71 12.57 4.80 -2.54
C LYS A 71 12.47 5.20 -1.07
N ARG A 72 13.01 6.37 -0.69
CA ARG A 72 12.84 6.92 0.67
C ARG A 72 11.38 7.26 0.99
N TYR A 73 10.62 7.79 0.03
CA TYR A 73 9.20 8.05 0.22
C TYR A 73 8.37 6.76 0.25
N GLU A 74 8.67 5.78 -0.60
CA GLU A 74 8.03 4.45 -0.57
C GLU A 74 8.23 3.74 0.77
N LYS A 75 9.44 3.81 1.34
CA LYS A 75 9.71 3.28 2.69
C LYS A 75 8.87 3.98 3.76
N GLN A 76 8.73 5.30 3.68
CA GLN A 76 7.87 6.04 4.61
C GLN A 76 6.39 5.69 4.43
N LEU A 77 5.94 5.46 3.19
CA LEU A 77 4.58 5.03 2.87
C LEU A 77 4.27 3.69 3.52
N ALA A 78 5.12 2.68 3.30
CA ALA A 78 4.97 1.35 3.90
C ALA A 78 4.94 1.38 5.44
N GLN A 79 5.70 2.27 6.06
CA GLN A 79 5.65 2.48 7.52
C GLN A 79 4.31 3.08 7.98
N ILE A 80 3.75 4.03 7.21
CA ILE A 80 2.44 4.60 7.49
C ILE A 80 1.35 3.54 7.35
N ASP A 81 1.39 2.72 6.30
CA ASP A 81 0.42 1.64 6.07
C ASP A 81 0.40 0.64 7.24
N GLY A 82 1.58 0.22 7.71
CA GLY A 82 1.69 -0.64 8.89
C GLY A 82 1.18 0.02 10.17
N THR A 83 1.39 1.34 10.31
CA THR A 83 0.87 2.12 11.45
C THR A 83 -0.65 2.24 11.40
N LEU A 84 -1.23 2.52 10.23
CA LEU A 84 -2.67 2.59 10.00
C LEU A 84 -3.34 1.27 10.37
N SER A 85 -2.83 0.14 9.87
CA SER A 85 -3.36 -1.19 10.22
C SER A 85 -3.33 -1.46 11.73
N THR A 86 -2.28 -1.01 12.41
CA THR A 86 -2.19 -1.12 13.88
C THR A 86 -3.26 -0.27 14.58
N ILE A 87 -3.49 0.96 14.11
CA ILE A 87 -4.51 1.87 14.66
C ILE A 87 -5.91 1.31 14.44
N GLU A 88 -6.20 0.77 13.26
CA GLU A 88 -7.47 0.12 12.92
C GLU A 88 -7.74 -1.06 13.86
N PHE A 89 -6.76 -1.95 14.05
CA PHE A 89 -6.87 -3.08 14.97
C PHE A 89 -7.13 -2.61 16.41
N GLN A 90 -6.42 -1.58 16.88
CA GLN A 90 -6.63 -1.00 18.22
C GLN A 90 -8.03 -0.39 18.37
N ARG A 91 -8.51 0.32 17.35
CA ARG A 91 -9.86 0.91 17.35
C ARG A 91 -10.92 -0.18 17.46
N GLU A 92 -10.82 -1.23 16.66
CA GLU A 92 -11.74 -2.38 16.70
C GLU A 92 -11.72 -3.07 18.08
N ALA A 93 -10.53 -3.30 18.64
CA ALA A 93 -10.38 -3.90 19.96
C ALA A 93 -11.09 -3.07 21.06
N ILE A 94 -10.96 -1.74 21.00
CA ILE A 94 -11.61 -0.83 21.94
C ILE A 94 -13.14 -0.80 21.75
N GLU A 95 -13.62 -0.80 20.50
CA GLU A 95 -15.05 -0.87 20.17
C GLU A 95 -15.68 -2.19 20.65
N ASN A 96 -14.99 -3.31 20.47
CA ASN A 96 -15.39 -4.62 20.98
C ASN A 96 -15.39 -4.66 22.52
N ALA A 97 -14.35 -4.14 23.17
CA ALA A 97 -14.29 -4.06 24.63
C ALA A 97 -15.44 -3.23 25.21
N ASN A 98 -15.82 -2.13 24.56
CA ASN A 98 -16.95 -1.31 24.97
C ASN A 98 -18.28 -2.06 24.88
N THR A 99 -18.49 -2.78 23.78
CA THR A 99 -19.67 -3.61 23.56
C THR A 99 -19.76 -4.73 24.60
N ASN A 100 -18.66 -5.45 24.82
CA ASN A 100 -18.58 -6.52 25.83
C ASN A 100 -18.86 -5.99 27.24
N THR A 101 -18.32 -4.82 27.58
CA THR A 101 -18.58 -4.17 28.87
C THR A 101 -20.07 -3.87 29.05
N GLU A 102 -20.76 -3.39 28.01
CA GLU A 102 -22.18 -3.10 28.06
C GLU A 102 -23.05 -4.36 28.18
N VAL A 103 -22.67 -5.43 27.47
CA VAL A 103 -23.29 -6.75 27.60
C VAL A 103 -23.14 -7.27 29.03
N LEU A 104 -21.93 -7.23 29.60
CA LEU A 104 -21.67 -7.67 30.97
C LEU A 104 -22.46 -6.86 32.01
N LYS A 105 -22.57 -5.53 31.84
CA LYS A 105 -23.42 -4.70 32.70
C LYS A 105 -24.89 -5.12 32.62
N THR A 106 -25.39 -5.38 31.41
CA THR A 106 -26.77 -5.81 31.19
C THR A 106 -27.03 -7.18 31.81
N MET A 107 -26.09 -8.11 31.65
CA MET A 107 -26.13 -9.43 32.29
C MET A 107 -26.10 -9.31 33.83
N GLY A 108 -25.25 -8.46 34.38
CA GLY A 108 -25.21 -8.19 35.82
C GLY A 108 -26.50 -7.59 36.36
N PHE A 109 -27.16 -6.70 35.60
CA PHE A 109 -28.48 -6.18 35.94
C PHE A 109 -29.55 -7.27 35.91
N ALA A 110 -29.55 -8.12 34.87
CA ALA A 110 -30.46 -9.26 34.76
C ALA A 110 -30.25 -10.27 35.89
N ALA A 111 -29.00 -10.58 36.23
CA ALA A 111 -28.64 -11.46 37.34
C ALA A 111 -29.16 -10.92 38.68
N LYS A 112 -29.02 -9.62 38.96
CA LYS A 112 -29.58 -8.98 40.16
C LYS A 112 -31.11 -9.02 40.18
N ALA A 113 -31.77 -8.85 39.03
CA ALA A 113 -33.21 -8.97 38.92
C ALA A 113 -33.68 -10.41 39.18
N LEU A 114 -32.97 -11.40 38.63
CA LEU A 114 -33.19 -12.82 38.89
C LEU A 114 -32.93 -13.17 40.36
N GLU A 115 -31.85 -12.69 40.98
CA GLU A 115 -31.55 -12.85 42.40
C GLU A 115 -32.67 -12.26 43.27
N GLY A 116 -33.16 -11.06 42.93
CA GLY A 116 -34.31 -10.46 43.60
C GLY A 116 -35.59 -11.31 43.50
N ALA A 117 -35.81 -11.95 42.36
CA ALA A 117 -36.91 -12.90 42.16
C ALA A 117 -36.68 -14.26 42.87
N HIS A 118 -35.42 -14.68 43.00
CA HIS A 118 -34.99 -15.94 43.63
C HIS A 118 -34.61 -15.80 45.09
N LYS A 119 -34.68 -14.61 45.70
CA LYS A 119 -34.40 -14.36 47.13
C LYS A 119 -35.36 -15.09 48.09
N HIS A 120 -36.28 -15.89 47.55
CA HIS A 120 -37.18 -16.79 48.27
C HIS A 120 -36.92 -18.28 47.92
N MET A 121 -35.82 -18.58 47.21
CA MET A 121 -35.46 -19.88 46.67
C MET A 121 -33.95 -20.11 46.87
N ASP A 122 -33.60 -20.71 48.01
CA ASP A 122 -32.31 -21.26 48.46
C ASP A 122 -30.99 -20.55 48.11
N ILE A 123 -30.33 -20.08 49.18
CA ILE A 123 -29.12 -19.23 49.24
C ILE A 123 -27.81 -19.96 48.87
N ASP A 124 -27.81 -21.29 48.74
CA ASP A 124 -26.56 -22.09 48.71
C ASP A 124 -25.87 -22.19 47.32
N LYS A 125 -26.30 -21.44 46.30
CA LYS A 125 -25.72 -21.53 44.92
C LYS A 125 -25.15 -20.23 44.35
N VAL A 126 -25.13 -19.14 45.13
CA VAL A 126 -24.67 -17.82 44.66
C VAL A 126 -23.15 -17.66 44.73
N ASP A 127 -22.49 -18.41 45.61
CA ASP A 127 -21.04 -18.32 45.83
C ASP A 127 -20.21 -18.83 44.63
N ASP A 128 -20.71 -19.83 43.90
CA ASP A 128 -20.04 -20.38 42.70
C ASP A 128 -20.00 -19.36 41.55
N LEU A 129 -21.04 -18.54 41.40
CA LEU A 129 -21.10 -17.51 40.34
C LEU A 129 -20.17 -16.32 40.62
N MET A 130 -19.90 -16.02 41.90
CA MET A 130 -18.99 -14.94 42.29
C MET A 130 -17.51 -15.36 42.13
N ALA A 131 -17.22 -16.65 42.28
CA ALA A 131 -15.89 -17.21 42.01
C ALA A 131 -15.52 -17.09 40.52
N ASP A 132 -16.43 -17.46 39.61
CA ASP A 132 -16.21 -17.42 38.16
C ASP A 132 -15.97 -16.00 37.60
N ILE A 133 -16.51 -14.95 38.24
CA ILE A 133 -16.31 -13.55 37.84
C ILE A 133 -14.90 -13.06 38.21
N THR A 134 -14.32 -13.58 39.29
CA THR A 134 -13.04 -13.11 39.82
C THR A 134 -11.87 -13.72 39.03
N GLU A 135 -12.04 -14.93 38.50
CA GLU A 135 -11.05 -15.61 37.65
C GLU A 135 -10.88 -14.93 36.27
N GLN A 136 -11.88 -14.20 35.77
CA GLN A 136 -11.79 -13.45 34.50
C GLN A 136 -10.99 -12.14 34.56
N GLN A 137 -10.56 -11.67 35.75
CA GLN A 137 -9.74 -10.45 35.86
C GLN A 137 -8.25 -10.69 35.53
N GLU A 138 -7.74 -11.91 35.66
CA GLU A 138 -6.32 -12.23 35.41
C GLU A 138 -5.99 -12.36 33.92
N LEU A 139 -6.96 -12.74 33.07
CA LEU A 139 -6.78 -12.87 31.62
C LEU A 139 -6.52 -11.53 30.91
N ALA A 140 -6.98 -10.41 31.49
CA ALA A 140 -6.78 -9.08 30.94
C ALA A 140 -5.34 -8.55 31.11
N GLN A 141 -4.59 -9.08 32.09
CA GLN A 141 -3.23 -8.64 32.38
C GLN A 141 -2.20 -9.24 31.40
N GLU A 142 -2.44 -10.47 30.92
CA GLU A 142 -1.54 -11.19 30.01
C GLU A 142 -1.53 -10.61 28.57
N ILE A 143 -2.66 -10.07 28.11
CA ILE A 143 -2.78 -9.43 26.79
C ILE A 143 -1.98 -8.12 26.71
N SER A 144 -1.86 -7.39 27.83
CA SER A 144 -1.13 -6.12 27.89
C SER A 144 0.40 -6.30 27.75
N ASP A 145 0.94 -7.45 28.18
CA ASP A 145 2.37 -7.75 28.13
C ASP A 145 2.83 -8.29 26.77
N VAL A 146 1.92 -8.89 25.98
CA VAL A 146 2.22 -9.39 24.63
C VAL A 146 2.31 -8.25 23.60
N ILE A 147 1.52 -7.18 23.77
CA ILE A 147 1.46 -6.03 22.83
C ILE A 147 2.65 -5.08 23.01
N SER A 148 3.32 -5.08 24.17
CA SER A 148 4.38 -4.13 24.53
C SER A 148 5.77 -4.48 23.97
N ARG A 149 5.88 -5.50 23.10
CA ARG A 149 7.17 -5.91 22.51
C ARG A 149 7.46 -5.08 21.25
N PRO A 150 8.51 -4.24 21.24
CA PRO A 150 8.86 -3.47 20.06
C PRO A 150 9.38 -4.39 18.96
N VAL A 151 8.68 -4.38 17.82
CA VAL A 151 9.10 -5.03 16.57
C VAL A 151 10.23 -4.23 15.93
N GLY A 152 11.47 -4.68 16.19
CA GLY A 152 12.58 -4.73 15.23
C GLY A 152 13.26 -3.41 14.78
N PRO A 153 14.61 -3.36 14.75
CA PRO A 153 15.35 -2.23 14.20
C PRO A 153 15.36 -2.28 12.66
N MET A 154 14.73 -1.30 12.01
CA MET A 154 14.73 -1.13 10.54
C MET A 154 15.86 -0.18 10.11
N GLY A 155 17.08 -0.71 9.97
CA GLY A 155 18.23 0.00 9.45
C GLY A 155 18.89 -0.77 8.32
N GLU A 156 18.47 -0.50 7.08
CA GLU A 156 19.19 -0.90 5.87
C GLU A 156 19.26 0.31 4.95
N ASP A 157 20.49 0.62 4.53
CA ASP A 157 20.83 1.58 3.49
C ASP A 157 20.58 0.91 2.13
N PHE A 158 19.95 1.63 1.20
CA PHE A 158 19.65 1.12 -0.14
C PHE A 158 20.94 0.89 -0.93
N ASP A 159 21.03 -0.26 -1.63
CA ASP A 159 22.15 -0.58 -2.50
C ASP A 159 22.09 0.25 -3.80
N GLU A 160 23.21 0.83 -4.21
CA GLU A 160 23.27 1.70 -5.39
C GLU A 160 23.19 0.90 -6.70
N ASP A 161 23.64 -0.36 -6.68
CA ASP A 161 23.66 -1.24 -7.85
C ASP A 161 22.24 -1.69 -8.24
N GLU A 162 21.37 -1.92 -7.26
CA GLU A 162 19.94 -2.21 -7.50
C GLU A 162 19.24 -1.04 -8.19
N LEU A 163 19.52 0.19 -7.75
CA LEU A 163 18.92 1.40 -8.33
C LEU A 163 19.44 1.70 -9.74
N LEU A 164 20.69 1.32 -10.04
CA LEU A 164 21.25 1.42 -11.39
C LEU A 164 20.54 0.47 -12.35
N ALA A 165 20.25 -0.76 -11.93
CA ALA A 165 19.50 -1.71 -12.73
C ALA A 165 18.06 -1.23 -13.00
N GLU A 166 17.34 -0.73 -11.99
CA GLU A 166 15.98 -0.15 -12.16
C GLU A 166 16.01 1.05 -13.13
N LEU A 167 17.07 1.86 -13.10
CA LEU A 167 17.22 2.98 -14.02
C LEU A 167 17.45 2.54 -15.47
N GLU A 168 18.27 1.51 -15.69
CA GLU A 168 18.55 0.99 -17.03
C GLU A 168 17.30 0.36 -17.68
N GLU A 169 16.49 -0.34 -16.89
CA GLU A 169 15.19 -0.86 -17.34
C GLU A 169 14.25 0.28 -17.77
N MET A 170 14.12 1.34 -16.96
CA MET A 170 13.31 2.50 -17.33
C MET A 170 13.83 3.25 -18.57
N GLU A 171 15.15 3.37 -18.73
CA GLU A 171 15.75 3.98 -19.92
C GLU A 171 15.39 3.20 -21.18
N GLN A 172 15.42 1.86 -21.10
CA GLN A 172 15.02 0.98 -22.19
C GLN A 172 13.53 1.12 -22.52
N GLU A 173 12.65 1.11 -21.51
CA GLU A 173 11.21 1.33 -21.69
C GLU A 173 10.90 2.68 -22.35
N GLU A 174 11.59 3.76 -21.96
CA GLU A 174 11.40 5.07 -22.60
C GLU A 174 11.86 5.07 -24.05
N LEU A 175 12.99 4.43 -24.37
CA LEU A 175 13.49 4.34 -25.74
C LEU A 175 12.52 3.55 -26.63
N ASP A 176 11.98 2.44 -26.12
CA ASP A 176 10.98 1.63 -26.83
C ASP A 176 9.67 2.41 -27.04
N ASN A 177 9.20 3.15 -26.04
CA ASN A 177 8.03 4.01 -26.17
C ASN A 177 8.24 5.14 -27.19
N ASN A 178 9.39 5.81 -27.16
CA ASN A 178 9.73 6.84 -28.16
C ASN A 178 9.80 6.25 -29.58
N LEU A 179 10.32 5.02 -29.73
CA LEU A 179 10.38 4.33 -31.02
C LEU A 179 8.98 3.95 -31.54
N LEU A 180 8.08 3.52 -30.66
CA LEU A 180 6.67 3.24 -30.97
C LEU A 180 5.91 4.52 -31.37
N GLU A 181 6.19 5.65 -30.72
CA GLU A 181 5.58 6.94 -31.05
C GLU A 181 6.01 7.44 -32.44
N ILE A 182 7.27 7.18 -32.84
CA ILE A 182 7.80 7.51 -34.18
C ILE A 182 7.19 6.61 -35.27
N GLN A 183 6.87 5.34 -34.96
CA GLN A 183 6.22 4.42 -35.91
C GLN A 183 4.72 4.68 -36.11
N GLY A 184 4.09 5.49 -35.24
CA GLY A 184 2.64 5.73 -35.25
C GLY A 184 2.13 6.82 -36.22
N THR A 185 3.00 7.58 -36.90
CA THR A 185 2.57 8.76 -37.69
C THR A 185 3.20 8.89 -39.07
N GLU A 186 3.54 7.81 -39.76
CA GLU A 186 3.87 7.91 -41.18
C GLU A 186 2.97 7.03 -42.05
N ASP A 187 1.84 7.59 -42.50
CA ASP A 187 1.35 7.34 -43.86
C ASP A 187 2.45 7.81 -44.82
N VAL A 188 3.54 7.05 -44.95
CA VAL A 188 4.53 7.27 -46.01
C VAL A 188 3.82 6.95 -47.31
N PRO A 189 3.59 7.92 -48.23
CA PRO A 189 3.05 7.59 -49.54
C PRO A 189 4.10 6.75 -50.27
N LEU A 190 3.89 5.44 -50.28
CA LEU A 190 4.75 4.52 -50.99
C LEU A 190 4.76 4.92 -52.47
N PRO A 191 5.94 4.99 -53.12
CA PRO A 191 6.00 5.30 -54.54
C PRO A 191 5.27 4.22 -55.33
N SER A 192 4.36 4.64 -56.20
CA SER A 192 3.59 3.75 -57.07
C SER A 192 4.53 2.85 -57.88
N VAL A 193 4.32 1.54 -57.81
CA VAL A 193 5.08 0.59 -58.63
C VAL A 193 4.89 0.91 -60.11
N PRO A 194 5.95 0.86 -60.94
CA PRO A 194 5.85 1.18 -62.35
C PRO A 194 5.01 0.14 -63.09
N SER A 195 3.84 0.55 -63.60
CA SER A 195 2.92 -0.26 -64.40
C SER A 195 3.34 -0.35 -65.87
N THR A 196 4.63 -0.59 -66.17
CA THR A 196 5.07 -0.81 -67.54
C THR A 196 4.96 -2.31 -67.86
N SER A 197 4.06 -2.65 -68.78
CA SER A 197 4.00 -4.01 -69.32
C SER A 197 5.31 -4.31 -70.06
N LEU A 198 5.93 -5.44 -69.71
CA LEU A 198 7.13 -5.92 -70.39
C LEU A 198 6.81 -6.17 -71.87
N PRO A 199 7.69 -5.76 -72.80
CA PRO A 199 7.44 -5.92 -74.23
C PRO A 199 7.33 -7.42 -74.58
N SER A 200 6.19 -7.80 -75.13
CA SER A 200 5.93 -9.15 -75.64
C SER A 200 6.84 -9.43 -76.84
N ARG A 201 7.60 -10.53 -76.73
CA ARG A 201 8.53 -11.03 -77.74
C ARG A 201 7.80 -11.28 -79.08
N PRO A 202 8.35 -10.85 -80.24
CA PRO A 202 7.71 -11.06 -81.53
C PRO A 202 7.65 -12.54 -81.87
N GLU A 203 6.49 -13.03 -82.32
CA GLU A 203 6.36 -14.36 -82.90
C GLU A 203 7.20 -14.47 -84.18
N GLU A 204 7.97 -15.54 -84.25
CA GLU A 204 8.87 -15.89 -85.34
C GLU A 204 8.05 -16.35 -86.56
N GLY A 205 8.07 -15.54 -87.62
CA GLY A 205 7.30 -15.73 -88.83
C GLY A 205 7.57 -17.07 -89.52
N GLY A 206 6.51 -17.89 -89.65
CA GLY A 206 6.50 -19.13 -90.40
C GLY A 206 6.91 -18.94 -91.87
N ARG A 207 7.98 -19.65 -92.26
CA ARG A 207 8.51 -19.71 -93.62
C ARG A 207 7.48 -20.36 -94.57
N ARG A 208 7.08 -19.65 -95.63
CA ARG A 208 6.43 -20.26 -96.79
C ARG A 208 7.49 -20.86 -97.73
N PRO A 209 7.33 -22.10 -98.21
CA PRO A 209 8.21 -22.64 -99.23
C PRO A 209 7.81 -22.07 -100.60
N ARG A 210 8.79 -21.56 -101.33
CA ARG A 210 8.72 -21.35 -102.79
C ARG A 210 9.23 -22.59 -103.51
N ARG A 211 8.80 -22.71 -104.77
CA ARG A 211 9.30 -23.49 -105.94
C ARG A 211 8.20 -24.41 -106.49
N LEU A 212 7.94 -24.55 -107.78
CA LEU A 212 8.39 -23.92 -109.04
C LEU A 212 7.46 -24.51 -110.14
N PHE A 213 7.12 -23.71 -111.16
CA PHE A 213 6.83 -24.05 -112.57
C PHE A 213 6.00 -25.28 -113.01
N GLY A 214 5.12 -25.05 -113.99
CA GLY A 214 5.07 -25.88 -115.20
C GLY A 214 3.68 -26.12 -115.83
N ALA A 215 3.46 -25.46 -116.98
CA ALA A 215 2.56 -25.75 -118.12
C ALA A 215 1.10 -26.14 -117.85
#